data_AF-A0AAU2JQG7-F1
#
_entry.id   AF-A0AAU2JQG7-F1
#
_cell.length_a   1.000
_cell.length_b   1.000
_cell.length_c   1.000
_cell.angle_alpha   90.00
_cell.angle_beta   90.00
_cell.angle_gamma   90.00
#
_symmetry.space_group_name_H-M   'P 1'
#
loop_
_entity.id
_entity.type
_entity.pdbx_description
1 polymer ?
#
loop_
_entity_poly.entity_id
_entity_poly.type
_entity_poly.pdbx_seq_one_letter_code
_entity_poly.pdbx_strand_id
1 'polypeptide(L)'
;MDIGEEHVPELQSLQQKVEYMLEKTFPGEKVSGRTFAELVKERGGSLSHSYFSNILAGKVTQPSEEILKALGLGFGVDWRFFKEESEVVGDVVAGLRFLAKRRTGEISGVAGRGVDDDGLPAELLEFALSLLADTQARQRPDGTGEEESGS
;
A
#
# COMPACT_ATOMS: atom_id res chain seq x y z
N MET A 1 1.81 32.22 -1.89
CA MET A 1 2.66 31.05 -2.23
C MET A 1 1.70 29.90 -2.32
N ASP A 2 1.32 29.52 -3.53
CA ASP A 2 0.58 28.28 -3.79
C ASP A 2 1.51 27.12 -3.41
N ILE A 3 1.15 26.40 -2.35
CA ILE A 3 1.63 25.05 -2.15
C ILE A 3 0.98 24.23 -3.26
N GLY A 4 1.66 24.14 -4.41
CA GLY A 4 1.18 23.34 -5.53
C GLY A 4 0.83 21.97 -5.00
N GLU A 5 -0.46 21.63 -5.07
CA GLU A 5 -0.92 20.27 -4.96
C GLU A 5 -0.10 19.48 -5.98
N GLU A 6 0.95 18.80 -5.51
CA GLU A 6 1.70 17.85 -6.32
C GLU A 6 0.66 16.79 -6.68
N HIS A 7 0.09 16.94 -7.88
CA HIS A 7 -0.94 16.09 -8.42
C HIS A 7 -0.31 14.70 -8.51
N VAL A 8 -0.44 13.90 -7.45
CA VAL A 8 0.10 12.54 -7.41
C VAL A 8 -0.62 11.83 -8.55
N PRO A 9 0.09 11.41 -9.60
CA PRO A 9 -0.56 10.75 -10.72
C PRO A 9 -1.34 9.56 -10.18
N GLU A 10 -2.52 9.25 -10.72
CA GLU A 10 -3.19 8.00 -10.39
C GLU A 10 -2.36 6.83 -10.94
N LEU A 11 -1.44 6.32 -10.13
CA LEU A 11 -0.55 5.22 -10.46
C LEU A 11 -1.30 3.90 -10.26
N GLN A 12 -2.12 3.53 -11.23
CA GLN A 12 -2.99 2.36 -11.14
C GLN A 12 -2.27 1.06 -11.53
N SER A 13 -1.28 1.11 -12.42
CA SER A 13 -0.55 -0.08 -12.89
C SER A 13 0.86 -0.19 -12.31
N LEU A 14 1.38 -1.42 -12.23
CA LEU A 14 2.77 -1.66 -11.84
C LEU A 14 3.75 -0.91 -12.74
N GLN A 15 3.50 -0.91 -14.06
CA GLN A 15 4.34 -0.19 -15.02
C GLN A 15 4.41 1.30 -14.67
N GLN A 16 3.26 1.96 -14.47
CA GLN A 16 3.20 3.38 -14.12
C GLN A 16 3.95 3.67 -12.81
N LYS A 17 3.79 2.81 -11.81
CA LYS A 17 4.50 2.94 -10.53
C LYS A 17 6.01 2.84 -10.69
N VAL A 18 6.49 1.90 -11.52
CA VAL A 18 7.93 1.73 -11.78
C VAL A 18 8.47 2.89 -12.61
N GLU A 19 7.76 3.36 -13.64
CA GLU A 19 8.14 4.53 -14.44
C GLU A 19 8.21 5.80 -13.59
N TYR A 20 7.21 6.02 -12.72
CA TYR A 20 7.22 7.11 -11.77
C TYR A 20 8.43 7.05 -10.83
N MET A 21 8.74 5.86 -10.30
CA MET A 21 9.90 5.69 -9.41
C MET A 21 11.23 5.87 -10.14
N LEU A 22 11.32 5.49 -11.42
CA LEU A 22 12.50 5.78 -12.25
C LEU A 22 12.71 7.28 -12.39
N GLU A 23 11.67 8.04 -12.76
CA GLU A 23 11.77 9.50 -12.92
C GLU A 23 12.16 10.19 -11.61
N LYS A 24 11.59 9.76 -10.48
CA LYS A 24 11.89 10.34 -9.15
C LYS A 24 13.28 9.95 -8.63
N THR A 25 13.77 8.75 -8.94
CA THR A 25 15.05 8.26 -8.42
C THR A 25 16.24 8.63 -9.32
N PHE A 26 16.01 8.74 -10.64
CA PHE A 26 17.03 8.98 -11.65
C PHE A 26 16.55 10.05 -12.65
N PRO A 27 16.36 11.30 -12.20
CA PRO A 27 15.75 12.35 -13.02
C PRO A 27 16.57 12.64 -14.27
N GLY A 28 15.94 12.52 -15.44
CA GLY A 28 16.59 12.76 -16.73
C GLY A 28 17.57 11.67 -17.20
N GLU A 29 17.71 10.56 -16.46
CA GLU A 29 18.59 9.46 -16.80
C GLU A 29 17.80 8.26 -17.35
N LYS A 30 18.25 7.72 -18.49
CA LYS A 30 17.72 6.46 -19.01
C LYS A 30 18.41 5.28 -18.31
N VAL A 31 17.82 4.82 -17.22
CA VAL A 31 18.29 3.63 -16.52
C VAL A 31 17.97 2.38 -17.35
N SER A 32 19.03 1.65 -17.75
CA SER A 32 18.85 0.37 -18.43
C SER A 32 18.43 -0.71 -17.45
N GLY A 33 17.71 -1.74 -17.92
CA GLY A 33 17.36 -2.87 -17.06
C GLY A 33 18.56 -3.63 -16.48
N ARG A 34 19.74 -3.54 -17.12
CA ARG A 34 20.98 -4.11 -16.55
C ARG A 34 21.47 -3.29 -15.37
N THR A 35 21.53 -1.97 -15.52
CA THR A 35 21.93 -1.03 -14.46
C THR A 35 21.03 -1.19 -13.24
N PHE A 36 19.71 -1.29 -13.45
CA PHE A 36 18.79 -1.49 -12.33
C PHE A 36 18.93 -2.88 -11.68
N ALA A 37 19.12 -3.94 -12.47
CA ALA A 37 19.36 -5.28 -11.94
C ALA A 37 20.65 -5.37 -11.12
N GLU A 38 21.71 -4.68 -11.55
CA GLU A 38 22.97 -4.55 -10.82
C GLU A 38 22.76 -3.82 -9.49
N LEU A 39 22.04 -2.69 -9.52
CA LEU A 39 21.70 -1.94 -8.31
C LEU A 39 20.93 -2.78 -7.28
N VAL A 40 19.93 -3.54 -7.74
CA VAL A 40 19.17 -4.46 -6.88
C VAL A 40 20.10 -5.51 -6.26
N LYS A 41 21.03 -6.06 -7.04
CA LYS A 41 22.01 -7.05 -6.58
C LYS A 41 22.97 -6.47 -5.54
N GLU A 42 23.47 -5.26 -5.74
CA GLU A 42 24.33 -4.56 -4.77
C GLU A 42 23.61 -4.34 -3.43
N ARG A 43 22.29 -4.17 -3.47
CA ARG A 43 21.44 -4.01 -2.28
C ARG A 43 20.96 -5.34 -1.69
N GLY A 44 21.50 -6.48 -2.14
CA GLY A 44 21.20 -7.80 -1.60
C GLY A 44 19.91 -8.44 -2.14
N GLY A 45 19.31 -7.86 -3.18
CA GLY A 45 18.16 -8.43 -3.89
C GLY A 45 18.56 -9.24 -5.12
N SER A 46 17.57 -9.79 -5.80
CA SER A 46 17.76 -10.46 -7.09
C SER A 46 16.64 -10.07 -8.05
N LEU A 47 17.01 -9.47 -9.18
CA LEU A 47 16.08 -9.14 -10.27
C LEU A 47 16.81 -9.28 -11.60
N SER A 48 16.20 -9.98 -12.56
CA SER A 48 16.80 -10.09 -13.89
C SER A 48 16.48 -8.85 -14.75
N HIS A 49 17.44 -8.41 -15.54
CA HIS A 49 17.28 -7.26 -16.44
C HIS A 49 16.11 -7.46 -17.43
N SER A 50 15.93 -8.67 -17.97
CA SER A 50 14.82 -8.99 -18.89
C SER A 50 13.46 -8.90 -18.20
N TYR A 51 13.38 -9.30 -16.93
CA TYR A 51 12.15 -9.19 -16.15
C TYR A 51 11.80 -7.72 -15.89
N PHE A 52 12.79 -6.91 -15.52
CA PHE A 52 12.60 -5.46 -15.37
C PHE A 52 12.13 -4.79 -16.68
N SER A 53 12.76 -5.13 -17.81
CA SER A 53 12.30 -4.65 -19.12
C SER A 53 10.88 -5.09 -19.46
N ASN A 54 10.45 -6.27 -19.05
CA ASN A 54 9.07 -6.74 -19.25
C ASN A 54 8.06 -5.98 -18.37
N ILE A 55 8.44 -5.57 -17.16
CA ILE A 55 7.62 -4.69 -16.31
C ILE A 55 7.44 -3.33 -16.98
N LEU A 56 8.52 -2.72 -17.47
CA LEU A 56 8.46 -1.44 -18.20
C LEU A 56 7.68 -1.52 -19.51
N ALA A 57 7.61 -2.70 -20.13
CA ALA A 57 6.79 -2.92 -21.31
C ALA A 57 5.32 -3.24 -20.98
N GLY A 58 4.92 -3.22 -19.70
CA GLY A 58 3.56 -3.55 -19.25
C GLY A 58 3.18 -5.03 -19.40
N LYS A 59 4.14 -5.91 -19.70
CA LYS A 59 3.91 -7.36 -19.90
C LYS A 59 3.78 -8.12 -18.59
N VAL A 60 4.23 -7.53 -17.49
CA VAL A 60 4.13 -8.08 -16.15
C VAL A 60 3.30 -7.12 -15.33
N THR A 61 2.15 -7.60 -14.86
CA THR A 61 1.18 -6.82 -14.07
C THR A 61 1.14 -7.28 -12.62
N GLN A 62 1.27 -8.59 -12.38
CA GLN A 62 1.21 -9.22 -11.06
C GLN A 62 2.47 -10.08 -10.81
N PRO A 63 3.60 -9.45 -10.46
CA PRO A 63 4.83 -10.18 -10.13
C PRO A 63 4.71 -10.81 -8.75
N SER A 64 5.61 -11.75 -8.44
CA SER A 64 5.69 -12.33 -7.11
C SER A 64 6.15 -11.31 -6.06
N GLU A 65 5.84 -11.57 -4.79
CA GLU A 65 6.27 -10.72 -3.67
C GLU A 65 7.80 -10.55 -3.60
N GLU A 66 8.56 -11.59 -3.95
CA GLU A 66 10.02 -11.54 -4.02
C GLU A 66 10.50 -10.47 -5.02
N ILE A 67 9.83 -10.36 -6.17
CA ILE A 67 10.13 -9.35 -7.18
C ILE A 67 9.71 -7.96 -6.70
N LEU A 68 8.56 -7.83 -6.03
CA LEU A 68 8.15 -6.54 -5.45
C LEU A 68 9.16 -6.07 -4.39
N LYS A 69 9.66 -6.98 -3.55
CA LYS A 69 10.73 -6.70 -2.58
C LYS A 69 12.02 -6.29 -3.27
N ALA A 70 12.39 -6.96 -4.35
CA ALA A 70 13.55 -6.59 -5.15
C ALA A 70 13.42 -5.17 -5.75
N LEU A 71 12.24 -4.80 -6.25
CA LEU A 71 11.95 -3.43 -6.70
C LEU A 71 12.05 -2.43 -5.55
N GLY A 72 11.42 -2.73 -4.40
CA GLY A 72 11.50 -1.91 -3.19
C GLY A 72 12.94 -1.67 -2.75
N LEU A 73 13.77 -2.71 -2.74
CA LEU A 73 15.21 -2.61 -2.45
C LEU A 73 15.92 -1.72 -3.47
N GLY A 74 15.69 -1.93 -4.77
CA GLY A 74 16.33 -1.16 -5.85
C GLY A 74 15.99 0.33 -5.82
N PHE A 75 14.77 0.69 -5.44
CA PHE A 75 14.33 2.08 -5.32
C PHE A 75 14.49 2.67 -3.91
N GLY A 76 14.71 1.84 -2.89
CA GLY A 76 14.78 2.28 -1.50
C GLY A 76 13.40 2.64 -0.91
N VAL A 77 12.34 1.98 -1.35
CA VAL A 77 10.94 2.22 -0.90
C VAL A 77 10.31 0.94 -0.36
N ASP A 78 9.22 1.08 0.42
CA ASP A 78 8.43 -0.09 0.84
C ASP A 78 7.83 -0.77 -0.39
N TRP A 79 8.06 -2.08 -0.50
CA TRP A 79 7.64 -2.89 -1.65
C TRP A 79 6.13 -2.91 -1.86
N ARG A 80 5.33 -2.64 -0.82
CA ARG A 80 3.87 -2.56 -0.92
C ARG A 80 3.40 -1.40 -1.79
N PHE A 81 4.24 -0.40 -2.02
CA PHE A 81 3.95 0.66 -2.99
C PHE A 81 3.58 0.09 -4.35
N PHE A 82 4.25 -0.99 -4.76
CA PHE A 82 4.06 -1.65 -6.05
C PHE A 82 2.87 -2.60 -6.11
N LYS A 83 2.23 -2.95 -4.98
CA LYS A 83 1.01 -3.77 -4.95
C LYS A 83 -0.19 -2.99 -5.45
N GLU A 84 -1.25 -3.69 -5.84
CA GLU A 84 -2.55 -3.05 -6.06
C GLU A 84 -3.07 -2.48 -4.73
N GLU A 85 -3.71 -1.31 -4.77
CA GLU A 85 -4.25 -0.68 -3.56
C GLU A 85 -5.23 -1.60 -2.82
N SER A 86 -6.07 -2.32 -3.56
CA SER A 86 -7.03 -3.29 -3.00
C SER A 86 -6.34 -4.42 -2.23
N GLU A 87 -5.18 -4.89 -2.69
CA GLU A 87 -4.38 -5.91 -2.00
C GLU A 87 -3.74 -5.37 -0.72
N VAL A 88 -3.23 -4.13 -0.74
CA VAL A 88 -2.66 -3.49 0.45
C VAL A 88 -3.76 -3.30 1.50
N VAL A 89 -4.94 -2.84 1.09
CA VAL A 89 -6.10 -2.71 1.97
C VAL A 89 -6.47 -4.06 2.57
N GLY A 90 -6.50 -5.13 1.75
CA GLY A 90 -6.74 -6.49 2.22
C GLY A 90 -5.76 -6.94 3.30
N ASP A 91 -4.46 -6.71 3.09
CA ASP A 91 -3.40 -7.06 4.04
C ASP A 91 -3.54 -6.29 5.36
N VAL A 92 -3.85 -4.99 5.30
CA VAL A 92 -4.06 -4.13 6.47
C VAL A 92 -5.29 -4.59 7.26
N VAL A 93 -6.42 -4.85 6.59
CA VAL A 93 -7.64 -5.35 7.22
C VAL A 93 -7.38 -6.71 7.90
N ALA A 94 -6.64 -7.60 7.25
CA ALA A 94 -6.27 -8.89 7.82
C ALA A 94 -5.40 -8.71 9.07
N GLY A 95 -4.41 -7.81 9.03
CA GLY A 95 -3.55 -7.48 10.17
C GLY A 95 -4.32 -6.89 11.35
N LEU A 96 -5.24 -5.94 11.10
CA LEU A 96 -6.09 -5.35 12.14
C LEU A 96 -7.03 -6.38 12.76
N ARG A 97 -7.62 -7.27 11.96
CA ARG A 97 -8.44 -8.38 12.45
C ARG A 97 -7.62 -9.35 13.30
N PHE A 98 -6.39 -9.64 12.90
CA PHE A 98 -5.47 -10.48 13.68
C PHE A 98 -5.17 -9.85 15.04
N LEU A 99 -4.85 -8.55 15.09
CA LEU A 99 -4.60 -7.83 16.35
C LEU A 99 -5.84 -7.80 17.25
N ALA A 100 -7.02 -7.55 16.69
CA ALA A 100 -8.28 -7.60 17.42
C ALA A 100 -8.51 -8.98 18.06
N LYS A 101 -8.30 -10.06 17.31
CA LYS A 101 -8.47 -11.43 17.81
C LYS A 101 -7.41 -11.85 18.84
N ARG A 102 -6.18 -11.33 18.73
CA ARG A 102 -5.16 -11.49 19.77
C ARG A 102 -5.60 -10.80 21.06
N ARG A 103 -6.15 -9.58 20.97
CA ARG A 103 -6.66 -8.82 22.12
C ARG A 103 -7.88 -9.47 22.79
N THR A 104 -8.77 -10.09 22.02
CA THR A 104 -9.95 -10.80 22.57
C THR A 104 -9.61 -12.19 23.11
N GLY A 105 -8.36 -12.64 22.99
CA GLY A 105 -7.92 -13.96 23.45
C GLY A 105 -8.32 -15.11 22.52
N GLU A 106 -8.89 -14.83 21.35
CA GLU A 106 -9.22 -15.83 20.32
C GLU A 106 -7.97 -16.42 19.67
N ILE A 107 -6.86 -15.67 19.65
CA ILE A 107 -5.53 -16.13 19.24
C ILE A 107 -4.67 -16.19 20.51
N SER A 108 -4.75 -17.31 21.22
CA SER A 108 -3.95 -17.57 22.42
C SER A 108 -2.51 -17.91 22.01
N GLY A 109 -1.61 -16.93 22.12
CA GLY A 109 -0.18 -17.17 22.00
C GLY A 109 0.30 -18.01 23.18
N VAL A 110 0.99 -19.11 22.90
CA VAL A 110 1.67 -19.95 23.89
C VAL A 110 2.82 -19.16 24.53
N ALA A 111 2.51 -18.34 25.53
CA ALA A 111 3.36 -17.77 26.58
C ALA A 111 2.44 -16.81 27.35
N GLY A 112 1.97 -17.13 28.55
CA GLY A 112 2.83 -17.26 29.73
C GLY A 112 2.88 -15.91 30.44
N ARG A 113 2.05 -15.77 31.48
CA ARG A 113 2.09 -14.76 32.57
C ARG A 113 3.12 -13.62 32.41
N GLY A 114 2.62 -12.40 32.28
CA GLY A 114 3.38 -11.18 32.54
C GLY A 114 2.52 -9.97 32.24
N VAL A 115 2.24 -9.18 33.26
CA VAL A 115 1.61 -7.87 33.17
C VAL A 115 2.54 -6.97 32.31
N ASP A 116 1.99 -6.23 31.35
CA ASP A 116 2.38 -4.85 30.93
C ASP A 116 2.16 -4.56 29.42
N ASP A 117 1.50 -3.42 29.16
CA ASP A 117 1.56 -2.53 27.98
C ASP A 117 1.11 -2.98 26.56
N ASP A 118 0.30 -4.02 26.42
CA ASP A 118 -0.16 -4.57 25.12
C ASP A 118 -1.39 -3.81 24.50
N GLY A 119 -1.43 -2.47 24.61
CA GLY A 119 -2.46 -1.61 24.01
C GLY A 119 -2.13 -1.21 22.56
N LEU A 120 -3.16 -0.93 21.75
CA LEU A 120 -2.95 -0.22 20.48
C LEU A 120 -2.55 1.24 20.80
N PRO A 121 -1.48 1.78 20.20
CA PRO A 121 -1.17 3.21 20.27
C PRO A 121 -2.39 4.05 19.94
N ALA A 122 -2.60 5.15 20.68
CA ALA A 122 -3.79 5.98 20.56
C ALA A 122 -3.99 6.48 19.12
N GLU A 123 -2.90 6.78 18.43
CA GLU A 123 -2.86 7.25 17.05
C GLU A 123 -3.42 6.22 16.06
N LEU A 124 -3.18 4.92 16.30
CA LEU A 124 -3.70 3.84 15.45
C LEU A 124 -5.19 3.58 15.70
N LEU A 125 -5.66 3.78 16.94
CA LEU A 125 -7.08 3.68 17.26
C LEU A 125 -7.86 4.85 16.65
N GLU A 126 -7.34 6.06 16.74
CA GLU A 126 -7.95 7.25 16.13
C GLU A 126 -8.03 7.12 14.60
N PHE A 127 -6.97 6.63 13.96
CA PHE A 127 -6.98 6.36 12.53
C PHE A 127 -7.99 5.28 12.12
N ALA A 128 -8.10 4.19 12.90
CA ALA A 128 -9.11 3.16 12.64
C ALA A 128 -10.55 3.71 12.80
N LEU A 129 -10.77 4.60 13.77
CA LEU A 129 -12.05 5.28 13.99
C LEU A 129 -12.39 6.27 12.87
N SER A 130 -11.40 7.00 12.34
CA SER A 130 -11.62 7.94 11.23
C SER A 130 -12.03 7.21 9.94
N LEU A 131 -11.41 6.05 9.64
CA LEU A 131 -11.79 5.22 8.50
C LEU A 131 -13.22 4.66 8.63
N LEU A 132 -13.64 4.30 9.84
CA LEU A 132 -15.02 3.87 10.12
C LEU A 132 -16.04 5.01 10.01
N ALA A 133 -15.64 6.24 10.34
CA ALA A 133 -16.49 7.41 10.18
C ALA A 133 -16.73 7.74 8.70
N ASP A 134 -15.68 7.67 7.87
CA ASP A 134 -15.75 7.94 6.43
C ASP A 134 -16.62 6.93 5.67
N THR A 135 -16.58 5.66 6.08
CA THR A 135 -17.42 4.61 5.47
C THR A 135 -18.89 4.75 5.85
N GLN A 136 -19.20 5.18 7.08
CA GLN A 136 -20.57 5.48 7.49
C GLN A 136 -21.12 6.76 6.84
N ALA A 137 -20.28 7.78 6.62
CA ALA A 137 -20.68 8.99 5.91
C ALA A 137 -21.09 8.71 4.46
N ARG A 138 -20.43 7.76 3.78
CA ARG A 138 -20.76 7.34 2.41
C ARG A 138 -21.95 6.39 2.31
N GLN A 139 -22.40 5.79 3.42
CA GLN A 139 -23.54 4.87 3.46
C GLN A 139 -24.88 5.53 3.80
N ARG A 140 -24.92 6.87 3.97
CA ARG A 140 -26.20 7.57 4.13
C ARG A 140 -26.88 7.67 2.76
N PRO A 141 -27.97 6.95 2.48
CA PRO A 141 -28.74 7.22 1.29
C PRO A 141 -29.34 8.63 1.45
N ASP A 142 -29.19 9.44 0.42
CA ASP A 142 -29.92 10.71 0.28
C ASP A 142 -31.40 10.34 0.07
N GLY A 143 -32.09 10.15 1.18
CA GLY A 143 -33.46 9.69 1.27
C GLY A 143 -34.31 10.73 1.99
N THR A 144 -34.71 11.76 1.27
CA THR A 144 -35.89 12.57 1.62
C THR A 144 -36.74 12.75 0.37
N GLY A 145 -37.56 11.74 0.12
CA GLY A 145 -38.89 11.94 -0.47
C GLY A 145 -39.92 12.12 0.64
N GLU A 146 -41.02 12.77 0.28
CA GLU A 146 -42.30 12.93 1.01
C GLU A 146 -42.45 14.16 1.92
N GLU A 147 -42.92 15.26 1.32
CA GLU A 147 -44.07 15.99 1.88
C GLU A 147 -45.22 15.90 0.87
N GLU A 148 -46.10 14.92 1.07
CA GLU A 148 -47.46 14.94 0.55
C GLU A 148 -48.38 15.67 1.55
N SER A 149 -49.39 16.33 0.98
CA SER A 149 -50.66 16.79 1.58
C SER A 149 -50.75 18.20 2.16
N GLY A 150 -51.52 19.06 1.47
CA GLY A 150 -52.47 19.91 2.17
C GLY A 150 -52.91 21.21 1.48
N SER A 151 -54.10 21.17 0.88
CA SER A 151 -55.02 22.28 0.51
C SER A 151 -54.96 22.83 -0.92
#